data_AF-A0A9Q9I8Y9-F1
#
_entry.id   AF-A0A9Q9I8Y9-F1
#
_cell.length_a   1.000
_cell.length_b   1.000
_cell.length_c   1.000
_cell.angle_alpha   90.00
_cell.angle_beta   90.00
_cell.angle_gamma   90.00
#
_symmetry.space_group_name_H-M   'P 1'
#
loop_
_entity.id
_entity.type
_entity.pdbx_description
1 polymer ?
#
loop_
_entity_poly.entity_id
_entity_poly.type
_entity_poly.pdbx_seq_one_letter_code
_entity_poly.pdbx_strand_id
1 'polypeptide(L)'
;MPRKALRDLVRTLLQRRLAGAARVDGFAVRLDWPGYGPVLVCHDLTQFTRSLERARRQAVKAERYWSRGPLPPLAVTVVPIDHATFSTHPRECPSTACPTTAALLGTDAAGRNLTRSP
;
A
#
# COMPACT_ATOMS: atom_id res chain seq x y z
N MET A 1 2.26 19.92 35.67
CA MET A 1 2.05 19.73 34.21
C MET A 1 0.57 19.95 33.88
N PRO A 2 0.17 21.08 33.27
CA PRO A 2 -1.24 21.43 33.16
C PRO A 2 -1.91 20.63 32.04
N ARG A 3 -3.05 19.99 32.35
CA ARG A 3 -3.86 19.11 31.48
C ARG A 3 -4.19 19.70 30.09
N LYS A 4 -4.06 21.03 29.93
CA LYS A 4 -4.25 21.76 28.67
C LYS A 4 -3.16 21.42 27.64
N ALA A 5 -1.89 21.39 28.05
CA ALA A 5 -0.77 21.11 27.14
C ALA A 5 -0.82 19.68 26.58
N LEU A 6 -1.24 18.70 27.39
CA LEU A 6 -1.43 17.32 26.94
C LEU A 6 -2.59 17.19 25.94
N ARG A 7 -3.70 17.91 26.19
CA ARG A 7 -4.87 17.92 25.30
C ARG A 7 -4.54 18.57 23.94
N ASP A 8 -3.78 19.66 23.96
CA ASP A 8 -3.34 20.34 22.74
C ASP A 8 -2.34 19.48 21.96
N LEU A 9 -1.42 18.78 22.64
CA LEU A 9 -0.48 17.85 22.01
C LEU A 9 -1.20 16.65 21.37
N VAL A 10 -2.16 16.04 22.08
CA VAL A 10 -3.00 14.95 21.53
C VAL A 10 -3.80 15.44 20.32
N ARG A 11 -4.36 16.65 20.38
CA ARG A 11 -5.09 17.25 19.25
C ARG A 11 -4.17 17.50 18.05
N THR A 12 -2.96 18.03 18.25
CA THR A 12 -1.98 18.23 17.17
C THR A 12 -1.49 16.91 16.58
N LEU A 13 -1.30 15.87 17.39
CA LEU A 13 -0.95 14.53 16.91
C LEU A 13 -2.10 13.88 16.13
N LEU A 14 -3.35 14.02 16.59
CA LEU A 14 -4.52 13.58 15.84
C LEU A 14 -4.68 14.36 14.53
N GLN A 15 -4.51 15.69 14.56
CA GLN A 15 -4.57 16.54 13.37
C GLN A 15 -3.45 16.23 12.38
N ARG A 16 -2.23 15.90 12.83
CA ARG A 16 -1.15 15.41 11.95
C ARG A 16 -1.44 14.02 11.40
N ARG A 17 -2.09 13.14 12.16
CA ARG A 17 -2.52 11.81 11.71
C ARG A 17 -3.67 11.89 10.69
N LEU A 18 -4.55 12.89 10.82
CA LEU A 18 -5.66 13.18 9.91
C LEU A 18 -5.24 14.03 8.70
N ALA A 19 -4.29 14.96 8.85
CA ALA A 19 -3.66 15.70 7.75
C ALA A 19 -2.64 14.85 6.98
N GLY A 20 -2.13 13.80 7.62
CA GLY A 20 -1.41 12.68 6.99
C GLY A 20 -2.34 11.62 6.41
N ALA A 21 -3.66 11.83 6.39
CA ALA A 21 -4.52 11.11 5.46
C ALA A 21 -4.17 11.61 4.05
N ALA A 22 -3.10 11.04 3.51
CA ALA A 22 -2.72 11.15 2.11
C ALA A 22 -4.00 11.07 1.28
N ARG A 23 -4.30 12.14 0.52
CA ARG A 23 -5.47 12.19 -0.35
C ARG A 23 -5.30 11.12 -1.41
N VAL A 24 -5.87 9.94 -1.19
CA VAL A 24 -5.87 8.86 -2.18
C VAL A 24 -6.49 9.39 -3.48
N ASP A 25 -5.67 9.51 -4.53
CA ASP A 25 -6.11 9.97 -5.85
C ASP A 25 -5.85 8.93 -6.95
N GLY A 26 -5.34 7.76 -6.58
CA GLY A 26 -5.19 6.62 -7.47
C GLY A 26 -4.80 5.33 -6.75
N PHE A 27 -4.20 4.44 -7.53
CA PHE A 27 -3.84 3.10 -7.14
C PHE A 27 -2.48 2.76 -7.73
N ALA A 28 -1.69 1.96 -7.01
CA ALA A 28 -0.43 1.40 -7.49
C ALA A 28 -0.41 -0.12 -7.31
N VAL A 29 0.39 -0.79 -8.13
CA VAL A 29 0.73 -2.21 -7.94
C VAL A 29 1.91 -2.29 -6.98
N ARG A 30 1.68 -2.91 -5.83
CA ARG A 30 2.69 -3.22 -4.84
C ARG A 30 3.24 -4.63 -5.08
N LEU A 31 4.56 -4.73 -5.16
CA LEU A 31 5.29 -5.99 -5.22
C LEU A 31 6.07 -6.15 -3.92
N ASP A 32 5.77 -7.19 -3.15
CA ASP A 32 6.52 -7.52 -1.95
C ASP A 32 7.60 -8.55 -2.27
N TRP A 33 8.82 -8.27 -1.86
CA TRP A 33 10.00 -9.08 -2.11
C TRP A 33 10.57 -9.62 -0.79
N PRO A 34 11.27 -10.77 -0.81
CA PRO A 34 12.04 -11.20 0.34
C PRO A 34 13.16 -10.18 0.60
N GLY A 35 13.25 -9.70 1.84
CA GLY A 35 14.34 -8.84 2.26
C GLY A 35 15.61 -9.63 2.61
N TYR A 36 16.72 -8.91 2.77
CA TYR A 36 18.00 -9.48 3.21
C TYR A 36 18.43 -8.90 4.56
N GLY A 37 19.09 -9.72 5.38
CA GLY A 37 19.63 -9.30 6.68
C GLY A 37 18.51 -9.00 7.70
N PRO A 38 18.50 -7.81 8.34
CA PRO A 38 17.49 -7.45 9.35
C PRO A 38 16.12 -7.09 8.76
N VAL A 39 16.02 -6.93 7.43
CA VAL A 39 14.77 -6.61 6.73
C VAL A 39 14.15 -7.90 6.24
N LEU A 40 12.96 -8.23 6.75
CA LEU A 40 12.26 -9.46 6.36
C LEU A 40 11.55 -9.33 5.00
N VAL A 41 11.03 -8.15 4.70
CA VAL A 41 10.29 -7.86 3.46
C VAL A 41 10.62 -6.44 3.01
N CYS A 42 10.91 -6.27 1.72
CA CYS A 42 10.92 -4.96 1.06
C CYS A 42 9.84 -4.92 -0.02
N HIS A 43 9.50 -3.72 -0.50
CA HIS A 43 8.46 -3.60 -1.52
C HIS A 43 8.72 -2.49 -2.52
N ASP A 44 8.18 -2.68 -3.71
CA ASP A 44 8.11 -1.67 -4.76
C ASP A 44 6.67 -1.25 -4.98
N LEU A 45 6.48 0.05 -5.24
CA LEU A 45 5.25 0.57 -5.81
C LEU A 45 5.48 0.86 -7.28
N THR A 46 4.64 0.28 -8.13
CA THR A 46 4.78 0.37 -9.58
C THR A 46 3.45 0.74 -10.23
N GLN A 47 3.53 1.24 -11.46
CA GLN A 47 2.37 1.33 -12.36
C GLN A 47 1.18 2.12 -11.80
N PHE A 48 1.44 3.31 -11.23
CA PHE A 48 0.36 4.19 -10.74
C PHE A 48 -0.69 4.45 -11.82
N THR A 49 -1.95 4.44 -11.39
CA THR A 49 -3.08 4.82 -12.23
C THR A 49 -4.25 5.29 -11.37
N ARG A 50 -5.06 6.21 -11.92
CA ARG A 50 -6.31 6.64 -11.28
C ARG A 50 -7.46 5.64 -11.42
N SER A 51 -7.28 4.54 -12.16
CA SER A 51 -8.30 3.51 -12.41
C SER A 51 -8.00 2.21 -11.67
N LEU A 52 -8.86 1.82 -10.74
CA LEU A 52 -8.75 0.56 -10.00
C LEU A 52 -8.76 -0.66 -10.95
N GLU A 53 -9.59 -0.63 -11.99
CA GLU A 53 -9.66 -1.73 -12.95
C GLU A 53 -8.33 -1.87 -13.72
N ARG A 54 -7.75 -0.75 -14.14
CA ARG A 54 -6.44 -0.77 -14.80
C ARG A 54 -5.35 -1.28 -13.86
N ALA A 55 -5.36 -0.85 -12.60
CA ALA A 55 -4.43 -1.35 -11.58
C ALA A 55 -4.56 -2.86 -11.35
N ARG A 56 -5.79 -3.40 -11.32
CA ARG A 56 -6.05 -4.85 -11.22
C ARG A 56 -5.50 -5.62 -12.44
N ARG A 57 -5.76 -5.13 -13.65
CA ARG A 57 -5.21 -5.75 -14.89
C ARG A 57 -3.69 -5.72 -14.89
N GLN A 58 -3.10 -4.64 -14.39
CA GLN A 58 -1.66 -4.46 -14.21
C GLN A 58 -1.07 -5.43 -13.18
N ALA A 59 -1.73 -5.61 -12.03
CA ALA A 59 -1.33 -6.59 -11.02
C ALA A 59 -1.32 -8.03 -11.59
N VAL A 60 -2.37 -8.44 -12.30
CA VAL A 60 -2.42 -9.77 -12.96
C VAL A 60 -1.29 -9.93 -13.99
N LYS A 61 -0.96 -8.87 -14.75
CA LYS A 61 0.17 -8.90 -15.67
C LYS A 61 1.50 -9.03 -14.94
N ALA A 62 1.68 -8.31 -13.83
CA ALA A 62 2.89 -8.37 -13.01
C ALA A 62 3.05 -9.78 -12.41
N GLU A 63 1.99 -10.35 -11.85
CA GLU A 63 2.00 -11.71 -11.31
C GLU A 63 2.39 -12.74 -12.38
N ARG A 64 1.81 -12.65 -13.58
CA ARG A 64 2.17 -13.54 -14.72
C ARG A 64 3.59 -13.33 -15.23
N TYR A 65 4.08 -12.11 -15.20
CA TYR A 65 5.44 -11.79 -15.62
C TYR A 65 6.46 -12.41 -14.65
N TRP A 66 6.24 -12.19 -13.36
CA TRP A 66 7.16 -12.63 -12.32
C TRP A 66 7.04 -14.11 -11.96
N SER A 67 5.94 -14.78 -12.26
CA SER A 67 5.80 -16.23 -12.04
C SER A 67 6.81 -17.08 -12.82
N ARG A 68 7.44 -16.50 -13.85
CA ARG A 68 8.51 -17.13 -14.64
C ARG A 68 9.90 -16.55 -14.34
N GLY A 69 9.99 -15.62 -13.40
CA GLY A 69 11.25 -14.97 -13.02
C GLY A 69 12.09 -15.81 -12.06
N PRO A 70 13.39 -15.49 -11.92
CA PRO A 70 14.30 -16.20 -11.01
C PRO A 70 13.95 -15.99 -9.53
N LEU A 71 13.26 -14.90 -9.21
CA LEU A 71 12.77 -14.59 -7.86
C LEU A 71 11.35 -14.02 -7.98
N PRO A 72 10.31 -14.81 -7.70
CA PRO A 72 8.95 -14.30 -7.69
C PRO A 72 8.71 -13.41 -6.46
N PRO A 73 7.89 -12.36 -6.56
CA PRO A 73 7.46 -11.59 -5.41
C PRO A 73 6.64 -12.48 -4.47
N LEU A 74 6.77 -12.24 -3.17
CA LEU A 74 5.98 -12.89 -2.11
C LEU A 74 4.49 -12.54 -2.24
N ALA A 75 4.20 -11.32 -2.69
CA ALA A 75 2.84 -10.86 -2.95
C ALA A 75 2.81 -9.81 -4.05
N VAL A 76 1.71 -9.81 -4.82
CA VAL A 76 1.36 -8.76 -5.77
C VAL A 76 0.00 -8.21 -5.36
N THR A 77 -0.08 -6.95 -4.98
CA THR A 77 -1.33 -6.32 -4.50
C THR A 77 -1.59 -4.99 -5.16
N VAL A 78 -2.85 -4.55 -5.15
CA VAL A 78 -3.21 -3.17 -5.53
C VAL A 78 -3.44 -2.37 -4.26
N VAL A 79 -2.77 -1.23 -4.14
CA VAL A 79 -2.88 -0.35 -2.98
C VAL A 79 -3.42 1.03 -3.38
N PRO A 80 -4.36 1.61 -2.60
CA PRO A 80 -4.74 3.01 -2.76
C PRO A 80 -3.58 3.91 -2.33
N ILE A 81 -3.26 4.91 -3.15
CA ILE A 81 -2.17 5.84 -2.87
C ILE A 81 -2.41 7.17 -3.58
N ASP A 82 -1.83 8.25 -3.07
CA ASP A 82 -1.76 9.50 -3.80
C ASP A 82 -0.53 9.56 -4.73
N HIS A 83 -0.65 10.32 -5.81
CA HIS A 83 0.42 10.44 -6.81
C HIS A 83 1.72 11.01 -6.24
N ALA A 84 1.66 11.91 -5.25
CA ALA A 84 2.86 12.52 -4.68
C ALA A 84 3.65 11.47 -3.88
N THR A 85 2.99 10.74 -2.97
CA THR A 85 3.60 9.64 -2.22
C THR A 85 4.15 8.59 -3.17
N PHE A 86 3.40 8.18 -4.21
CA PHE A 86 3.90 7.24 -5.22
C PHE A 86 5.17 7.74 -5.91
N SER A 87 5.21 9.01 -6.33
CA SER A 87 6.33 9.58 -7.08
C SER A 87 7.60 9.72 -6.24
N THR A 88 7.46 9.95 -4.94
CA THR A 88 8.58 10.06 -4.00
C THR A 88 8.95 8.73 -3.35
N HIS A 89 8.19 7.65 -3.64
CA HIS A 89 8.40 6.37 -2.96
C HIS A 89 9.70 5.73 -3.43
N PRO A 90 10.62 5.38 -2.49
CA PRO A 90 11.83 4.70 -2.88
C PRO A 90 11.53 3.29 -3.36
N ARG A 91 12.34 2.79 -4.30
CA ARG A 91 12.35 1.37 -4.65
C ARG A 91 12.93 0.56 -3.48
N GLU A 92 12.53 -0.70 -3.40
CA GLU A 92 12.96 -1.65 -2.37
C GLU A 92 12.74 -1.10 -0.95
N CYS A 93 11.60 -0.45 -0.73
CA CYS A 93 11.31 0.19 0.53
C CYS A 93 11.18 -0.86 1.67
N PRO A 94 11.99 -0.78 2.74
CA PRO A 94 11.95 -1.74 3.85
C PRO A 94 10.88 -1.39 4.91
N SER A 95 10.16 -0.28 4.72
CA SER A 95 9.22 0.24 5.71
C SER A 95 7.93 -0.59 5.77
N THR A 96 7.58 -1.04 6.97
CA THR A 96 6.30 -1.69 7.27
C THR A 96 5.14 -0.70 7.42
N ALA A 97 5.43 0.60 7.50
CA ALA A 97 4.42 1.65 7.64
C ALA A 97 3.81 2.10 6.29
N CYS A 98 4.33 1.58 5.18
CA CYS A 98 3.81 1.87 3.85
C CYS A 98 2.40 1.29 3.66
N PRO A 99 1.58 1.90 2.80
CA PRO A 99 0.21 1.45 2.60
C PRO A 99 0.20 -0.05 2.24
N THR A 100 -0.44 -0.81 3.11
CA THR A 100 -0.49 -2.27 3.05
C THR A 100 -1.94 -2.67 3.18
N THR A 101 -2.73 -2.56 2.10
CA THR A 101 -3.95 -3.36 1.95
C THR A 101 -4.47 -3.37 0.52
N ALA A 102 -4.23 -4.51 -0.11
CA ALA A 102 -5.24 -5.43 -0.62
C ALA A 102 -6.69 -4.92 -0.66
N ALA A 103 -7.15 -4.48 -1.84
CA ALA A 103 -8.21 -5.27 -2.43
C ALA A 103 -7.53 -6.50 -3.06
N LEU A 104 -7.22 -7.51 -2.24
CA LEU A 104 -7.14 -8.88 -2.73
C LEU A 104 -8.38 -9.06 -3.58
N LEU A 105 -8.23 -9.67 -4.74
CA LEU A 105 -9.29 -9.88 -5.74
C LEU A 105 -10.57 -10.41 -5.07
N GLY A 106 -11.40 -9.50 -4.56
CA GLY A 106 -12.54 -9.81 -3.71
C GLY A 106 -12.40 -9.65 -2.19
N THR A 107 -11.71 -8.70 -1.56
CA THR A 107 -11.97 -8.36 -0.14
C THR A 107 -11.97 -6.86 0.15
N ASP A 108 -12.83 -6.39 1.07
CA ASP A 108 -12.89 -4.98 1.49
C ASP A 108 -11.84 -4.63 2.55
N ALA A 109 -11.75 -3.35 2.93
CA ALA A 109 -10.83 -2.83 3.94
C ALA A 109 -11.02 -3.43 5.35
N ALA A 110 -12.10 -4.18 5.58
CA ALA A 110 -12.36 -4.95 6.80
C ALA A 110 -12.07 -6.46 6.63
N GLY A 111 -11.47 -6.87 5.51
CA GLY A 111 -11.13 -8.26 5.20
C GLY A 111 -12.31 -9.12 4.72
N ARG A 112 -13.46 -8.52 4.39
CA ARG A 112 -14.67 -9.29 3.97
C ARG A 112 -14.64 -9.61 2.49
N ASN A 113 -14.94 -10.87 2.15
CA ASN A 113 -14.81 -11.38 0.79
C ASN A 113 -15.95 -10.90 -0.15
N LEU A 114 -15.62 -10.04 -1.12
CA LEU A 114 -16.48 -9.43 -2.14
C LEU A 114 -16.66 -10.29 -3.41
N THR A 115 -15.97 -11.44 -3.59
CA THR A 115 -16.20 -12.35 -4.73
C THR A 115 -17.28 -13.40 -4.49
N ARG A 116 -17.93 -13.39 -3.32
CA ARG A 116 -19.14 -14.17 -3.03
C ARG A 116 -20.33 -13.23 -2.86
N SER A 117 -21.15 -13.10 -3.89
CA SER A 117 -22.60 -12.84 -3.75
C SER A 117 -23.34 -14.17 -3.99
N PRO A 118 -24.52 -14.36 -3.38
CA PRO A 118 -25.25 -15.64 -3.38
C PRO A 118 -25.56 -16.18 -4.77
#